data_AF-A0A8H5DDK4-F1
#
_entry.id   AF-A0A8H5DDK4-F1
#
_cell.length_a   1.000
_cell.length_b   1.000
_cell.length_c   1.000
_cell.angle_alpha   90.00
_cell.angle_beta   90.00
_cell.angle_gamma   90.00
#
_symmetry.space_group_name_H-M   'P 1'
#
loop_
_entity.id
_entity.type
_entity.pdbx_description
1 polymer ?
#
loop_
_entity_poly.entity_id
_entity_poly.type
_entity_poly.pdbx_seq_one_letter_code
_entity_poly.pdbx_strand_id
1 'polypeptide(L)'
;MPSTQLDSGGVVPNDSTEILSQLISDEEGQRVYYLTICSDVFDQETMCRPYLLIPQLSCWSDISGSKIALSRNGDGSLAVTASDDLLQEVTFTWHEKRIDVLPIPKTKRLRSGVFENFYQGRPAVAKIACFEWQIPSLTRETWAYCVLTQSQQPDDGPPIAPKFLGHLTENGRVMGFLMEMLEGSCMDREVWGWCMEM
;
A
#
# COMPACT_ATOMS: atom_id res chain seq x y z
N MET A 1 -36.07 -28.64 38.02
CA MET A 1 -36.22 -27.45 37.13
C MET A 1 -34.97 -27.36 36.27
N PRO A 2 -35.11 -27.09 34.97
CA PRO A 2 -34.72 -28.08 33.97
C PRO A 2 -33.72 -27.59 32.90
N SER A 3 -32.98 -28.56 32.36
CA SER A 3 -32.46 -28.79 30.98
C SER A 3 -32.15 -27.65 29.99
N THR A 4 -31.09 -27.88 29.20
CA THR A 4 -31.00 -27.96 27.70
C THR A 4 -29.63 -27.39 27.24
N GLN A 5 -28.65 -28.23 26.82
CA GLN A 5 -28.20 -28.53 25.42
C GLN A 5 -27.66 -27.29 24.64
N LEU A 6 -26.71 -27.30 23.68
CA LEU A 6 -26.02 -28.28 22.81
C LEU A 6 -24.87 -27.51 22.08
N ASP A 7 -23.81 -28.23 21.65
CA ASP A 7 -23.10 -28.17 20.35
C ASP A 7 -22.98 -26.82 19.59
N SER A 8 -21.82 -26.36 19.10
CA SER A 8 -21.08 -26.91 17.94
C SER A 8 -20.10 -25.87 17.41
N GLY A 9 -19.06 -26.33 16.69
CA GLY A 9 -18.63 -25.67 15.45
C GLY A 9 -17.65 -24.51 15.59
N GLY A 10 -16.42 -24.73 15.12
CA GLY A 10 -15.36 -23.73 15.19
C GLY A 10 -15.53 -22.55 14.23
N VAL A 11 -14.73 -21.52 14.49
CA VAL A 11 -13.97 -20.79 13.47
C VAL A 11 -12.72 -20.31 14.22
N VAL A 12 -11.53 -20.67 13.73
CA VAL A 12 -10.31 -19.95 14.08
C VAL A 12 -10.42 -18.60 13.38
N PRO A 13 -10.52 -17.45 14.07
CA PRO A 13 -10.44 -16.18 13.38
C PRO A 13 -8.96 -15.95 13.06
N ASN A 14 -8.61 -16.19 11.80
CA ASN A 14 -7.52 -15.49 11.13
C ASN A 14 -7.72 -13.98 11.38
N ASP A 15 -7.01 -13.37 12.34
CA ASP A 15 -6.88 -11.91 12.32
C ASP A 15 -5.76 -11.29 13.19
N SER A 16 -4.70 -12.04 13.54
CA SER A 16 -3.58 -11.42 14.26
C SER A 16 -2.56 -10.75 13.33
N THR A 17 -3.00 -10.27 12.16
CA THR A 17 -2.18 -9.39 11.33
C THR A 17 -2.70 -7.97 11.53
N GLU A 18 -2.23 -7.30 12.57
CA GLU A 18 -2.46 -5.87 12.70
C GLU A 18 -1.55 -5.16 11.70
N ILE A 19 -2.17 -4.69 10.63
CA ILE A 19 -1.50 -4.16 9.44
C ILE A 19 -1.14 -2.69 9.68
N LEU A 20 0.09 -2.45 10.14
CA LEU A 20 0.63 -1.12 10.41
C LEU A 20 1.39 -0.59 9.18
N SER A 21 0.67 -0.03 8.20
CA SER A 21 1.36 0.78 7.17
C SER A 21 1.65 2.15 7.75
N GLN A 22 2.83 2.32 8.33
CA GLN A 22 3.39 3.63 8.61
C GLN A 22 4.59 3.81 7.70
N LEU A 23 4.46 4.74 6.76
CA LEU A 23 5.60 5.24 6.02
C LEU A 23 6.45 6.03 7.01
N ILE A 24 7.54 5.43 7.47
CA ILE A 24 8.51 6.07 8.35
C ILE A 24 9.60 6.61 7.42
N SER A 25 9.59 7.92 7.19
CA SER A 25 10.62 8.60 6.40
C SER A 25 11.50 9.34 7.38
N ASP A 26 12.71 8.83 7.63
CA ASP A 26 13.80 9.67 8.09
C ASP A 26 14.35 10.38 6.85
N GLU A 27 14.60 11.69 6.92
CA GLU A 27 14.65 12.57 5.74
C GLU A 27 15.84 12.34 4.77
N GLU A 28 16.64 11.26 4.95
CA GLU A 28 17.77 10.90 4.08
C GLU A 28 17.91 9.37 3.85
N GLY A 29 16.80 8.64 3.76
CA GLY A 29 16.83 7.19 3.50
C GLY A 29 16.83 6.80 2.02
N GLN A 30 17.98 6.42 1.44
CA GLN A 30 18.05 5.73 0.14
C GLN A 30 17.55 4.26 0.19
N ARG A 31 17.14 3.78 1.38
CA ARG A 31 16.85 2.37 1.62
C ARG A 31 15.50 2.20 2.30
N VAL A 32 14.73 1.25 1.78
CA VAL A 32 13.41 0.88 2.33
C VAL A 32 13.51 -0.48 2.98
N TYR A 33 12.96 -0.59 4.19
CA TYR A 33 12.85 -1.84 4.93
C TYR A 33 11.39 -2.29 5.01
N TYR A 34 11.16 -3.58 4.79
CA TYR A 34 9.87 -4.25 4.90
C TYR A 34 9.82 -4.99 6.22
N LEU A 35 9.11 -4.41 7.19
CA LEU A 35 9.06 -4.91 8.54
C LEU A 35 7.84 -5.82 8.76
N THR A 36 8.09 -7.01 9.29
CA THR A 36 7.07 -7.90 9.85
C THR A 36 7.33 -8.07 11.34
N ILE A 37 6.35 -7.79 12.19
CA ILE A 37 6.48 -7.93 13.64
C ILE A 37 5.49 -8.99 14.11
N CYS A 38 5.96 -10.02 14.80
CA CYS A 38 5.07 -10.98 15.47
C CYS A 38 4.25 -10.28 16.56
N SER A 39 2.99 -10.67 16.73
CA SER A 39 2.03 -10.01 17.60
C SER A 39 2.38 -10.03 19.10
N ASP A 40 3.34 -10.86 19.50
CA ASP A 40 3.83 -11.01 20.88
C ASP A 40 5.07 -10.14 21.18
N VAL A 41 5.63 -9.46 20.17
CA VAL A 41 6.85 -8.66 20.32
C VAL A 41 6.61 -7.37 21.07
N PHE A 42 5.61 -6.58 20.67
CA PHE A 42 5.26 -5.33 21.32
C PHE A 42 3.80 -5.37 21.76
N ASP A 43 3.48 -4.63 22.81
CA ASP A 43 2.10 -4.44 23.22
C ASP A 43 1.32 -3.64 22.15
N GLN A 44 -0.01 -3.72 22.21
CA GLN A 44 -0.89 -3.08 21.25
C GLN A 44 -0.71 -1.56 21.17
N GLU A 45 -0.42 -0.89 22.29
CA GLU A 45 -0.23 0.56 22.31
C GLU A 45 1.04 0.97 21.56
N THR A 46 2.13 0.23 21.75
CA THR A 46 3.37 0.39 21.00
C THR A 46 3.16 0.10 19.51
N MET A 47 2.49 -0.99 19.17
CA MET A 47 2.17 -1.36 17.79
C MET A 47 1.38 -0.27 17.06
N CYS A 48 0.37 0.32 17.71
CA CYS A 48 -0.48 1.34 17.08
C CYS A 48 0.20 2.71 16.91
N ARG A 49 1.34 2.98 17.56
CA ARG A 49 1.90 4.32 17.71
C ARG A 49 3.32 4.40 17.15
N PRO A 50 3.52 5.05 15.98
CA PRO A 50 4.83 5.12 15.32
C PRO A 50 5.91 5.64 16.25
N TYR A 51 5.61 6.69 17.00
CA TYR A 51 6.57 7.35 17.88
C TYR A 51 7.00 6.50 19.09
N LEU A 52 6.25 5.46 19.44
CA LEU A 52 6.66 4.46 20.45
C LEU A 52 7.41 3.30 19.81
N LEU A 53 6.99 2.90 18.61
CA LEU A 53 7.59 1.80 17.87
C LEU A 53 8.98 2.18 17.33
N ILE A 54 9.11 3.30 16.61
CA ILE A 54 10.33 3.72 15.90
C ILE A 54 11.57 3.73 16.80
N PRO A 55 11.54 4.28 18.03
CA PRO A 55 12.71 4.25 18.90
C PRO A 55 13.20 2.84 19.23
N GLN A 56 12.30 1.84 19.25
CA GLN A 56 12.64 0.42 19.51
C GLN A 56 13.29 -0.26 18.30
N LEU A 57 13.24 0.37 17.12
CA LEU A 57 13.75 -0.15 15.84
C LEU A 57 15.18 0.34 15.52
N SER A 58 15.84 1.05 16.44
CA SER A 58 17.03 1.86 16.17
C SER A 58 18.36 1.08 16.01
N CYS A 59 18.34 -0.25 15.81
CA CYS A 59 19.54 -1.09 15.59
C CYS A 59 19.78 -1.49 14.12
N TRP A 60 19.12 -0.84 13.16
CA TRP A 60 19.03 -1.38 11.79
C TRP A 60 20.10 -0.91 10.81
N SER A 61 21.00 -0.01 11.22
CA SER A 61 22.07 0.51 10.35
C SER A 61 23.01 -0.59 9.83
N ASP A 62 23.13 -1.72 10.54
CA ASP A 62 24.00 -2.84 10.17
C ASP A 62 23.26 -3.99 9.48
N ILE A 63 21.94 -3.87 9.24
CA ILE A 63 21.14 -4.94 8.65
C ILE A 63 21.26 -4.92 7.11
N SER A 64 21.79 -5.99 6.54
CA SER A 64 21.94 -6.12 5.09
C SER A 64 20.63 -6.43 4.36
N GLY A 65 19.62 -6.97 5.03
CA GLY A 65 18.36 -7.40 4.42
C GLY A 65 17.33 -6.30 4.20
N SER A 66 16.59 -6.36 3.08
CA SER A 66 15.45 -5.47 2.82
C SER A 66 14.16 -5.92 3.53
N LYS A 67 14.02 -7.21 3.83
CA LYS A 67 12.94 -7.76 4.65
C LYS A 67 13.45 -8.04 6.05
N ILE A 68 12.76 -7.51 7.05
CA ILE A 68 13.10 -7.68 8.47
C ILE A 68 11.89 -8.30 9.18
N ALA A 69 12.14 -9.39 9.90
CA ALA A 69 11.17 -10.03 10.78
C ALA A 69 11.63 -9.88 12.24
N LEU A 70 10.72 -9.38 13.09
CA LEU A 70 10.90 -9.28 14.53
C LEU A 70 10.04 -10.34 15.23
N SER A 71 10.65 -11.13 16.10
CA SER A 71 9.97 -12.13 16.93
C SER A 71 10.57 -12.18 18.34
N ARG A 72 9.93 -12.88 19.28
CA ARG A 72 10.54 -13.19 20.58
C ARG A 72 11.18 -14.56 20.58
N ASN A 73 12.37 -14.65 21.16
CA ASN A 73 12.99 -15.92 21.52
C ASN A 73 12.26 -16.54 22.72
N GLY A 74 12.51 -17.83 22.97
CA GLY A 74 11.92 -18.55 24.11
C GLY A 74 12.33 -17.98 25.49
N ASP A 75 13.39 -17.18 25.56
CA ASP A 75 13.83 -16.46 26.76
C ASP A 75 13.23 -15.04 26.89
N GLY A 76 12.37 -14.64 25.94
CA GLY A 76 11.75 -13.32 25.90
C GLY A 76 12.59 -12.23 25.25
N SER A 77 13.82 -12.51 24.81
CA SER A 77 14.66 -11.55 24.08
C SER A 77 14.14 -11.31 22.66
N LEU A 78 14.45 -10.13 22.09
CA LEU A 78 14.09 -9.78 20.71
C LEU A 78 15.00 -10.53 19.74
N ALA A 79 14.39 -11.31 18.84
CA ALA A 79 15.04 -11.91 17.69
C ALA A 79 14.78 -11.06 16.45
N VAL A 80 15.84 -10.78 15.69
CA VAL A 80 15.78 -10.05 14.43
C VAL A 80 16.30 -10.96 13.34
N THR A 81 15.46 -11.25 12.36
CA THR A 81 15.87 -11.99 11.16
C THR A 81 15.78 -11.07 9.96
N ALA A 82 16.86 -11.03 9.17
CA ALA A 82 16.91 -10.24 7.94
C ALA A 82 17.01 -11.18 6.74
N SER A 83 16.31 -10.84 5.66
CA SER A 83 16.35 -11.57 4.40
C SER A 83 16.44 -10.61 3.21
N ASP A 84 17.08 -11.10 2.16
CA ASP A 84 17.17 -10.47 0.84
C ASP A 84 16.23 -11.15 -0.17
N ASP A 85 15.25 -11.93 0.31
CA ASP A 85 14.23 -12.52 -0.54
C ASP A 85 13.56 -11.45 -1.39
N LEU A 86 13.36 -11.78 -2.67
CA LEU A 86 12.73 -10.88 -3.62
C LEU A 86 11.36 -10.45 -3.11
N LEU A 87 11.12 -9.14 -3.12
CA LEU A 87 9.83 -8.54 -2.87
C LEU A 87 8.94 -8.73 -4.08
N GLN A 88 7.67 -9.05 -3.86
CA GLN A 88 6.71 -9.14 -4.96
C GLN A 88 6.58 -7.80 -5.66
N GLU A 89 6.40 -7.82 -6.98
CA GLU A 89 6.26 -6.63 -7.80
C GLU A 89 5.03 -6.72 -8.71
N VAL A 90 4.53 -5.57 -9.14
CA VAL A 90 3.46 -5.49 -10.13
C VAL A 90 3.96 -6.14 -11.42
N THR A 91 3.31 -7.23 -11.83
CA THR A 91 3.80 -8.07 -12.93
C THR A 91 3.36 -7.60 -14.31
N PHE A 92 2.27 -6.82 -14.39
CA PHE A 92 1.77 -6.28 -15.66
C PHE A 92 2.21 -4.84 -15.86
N THR A 93 3.24 -4.63 -16.69
CA THR A 93 3.85 -3.30 -16.92
C THR A 93 3.78 -2.91 -18.39
N TRP A 94 2.72 -2.20 -18.79
CA TRP A 94 2.46 -1.82 -20.18
C TRP A 94 3.01 -0.44 -20.55
N HIS A 95 2.99 0.51 -19.61
CA HIS A 95 3.51 1.86 -19.82
C HIS A 95 5.05 1.89 -19.76
N GLU A 96 5.71 2.56 -20.68
CA GLU A 96 7.18 2.56 -20.79
C GLU A 96 7.87 3.31 -19.64
N LYS A 97 7.23 4.37 -19.16
CA LYS A 97 7.81 5.24 -18.14
C LYS A 97 7.84 4.56 -16.77
N ARG A 98 9.03 4.53 -16.17
CA ARG A 98 9.28 4.13 -14.77
C ARG A 98 9.74 5.35 -13.99
N ILE A 99 9.14 5.55 -12.82
CA ILE A 99 9.33 6.75 -12.01
C ILE A 99 9.69 6.29 -10.60
N ASP A 100 10.88 6.68 -10.13
CA ASP A 100 11.27 6.44 -8.74
C ASP A 100 10.32 7.20 -7.80
N VAL A 101 9.71 6.48 -6.87
CA VAL A 101 8.72 7.02 -5.93
C VAL A 101 9.36 7.71 -4.73
N LEU A 102 10.59 7.34 -4.36
CA LEU A 102 11.27 7.87 -3.18
C LEU A 102 11.47 9.39 -3.24
N PRO A 103 11.90 10.00 -4.36
CA PRO A 103 12.06 11.45 -4.45
C PRO A 103 10.75 12.21 -4.67
N ILE A 104 9.61 11.52 -4.87
CA ILE A 104 8.34 12.20 -5.13
C ILE A 104 7.77 12.75 -3.82
N PRO A 105 7.55 14.06 -3.69
CA PRO A 105 6.97 14.64 -2.49
C PRO A 105 5.51 14.23 -2.35
N LYS A 106 5.19 13.59 -1.22
CA LYS A 106 3.83 13.21 -0.83
C LYS A 106 3.17 14.39 -0.15
N THR A 107 2.21 15.03 -0.81
CA THR A 107 1.54 16.22 -0.26
C THR A 107 0.41 15.86 0.68
N LYS A 108 -0.36 14.83 0.34
CA LYS A 108 -1.53 14.41 1.12
C LYS A 108 -1.78 12.92 0.96
N ARG A 109 -2.09 12.24 2.07
CA ARG A 109 -2.60 10.86 2.01
C ARG A 109 -4.10 10.89 1.72
N LEU A 110 -4.51 10.27 0.61
CA LEU A 110 -5.92 10.14 0.24
C LEU A 110 -6.53 8.90 0.89
N ARG A 111 -5.83 7.75 0.82
CA ARG A 111 -6.16 6.46 1.47
C ARG A 111 -4.88 5.67 1.73
N SER A 112 -4.97 4.50 2.37
CA SER A 112 -3.81 3.59 2.48
C SER A 112 -3.28 3.24 1.10
N GLY A 113 -1.97 3.41 0.88
CA GLY A 113 -1.32 3.23 -0.42
C GLY A 113 -1.68 4.26 -1.49
N VAL A 114 -2.47 5.29 -1.19
CA VAL A 114 -2.91 6.29 -2.19
C VAL A 114 -2.57 7.70 -1.71
N PHE A 115 -1.73 8.38 -2.48
CA PHE A 115 -1.17 9.69 -2.13
C PHE A 115 -1.37 10.69 -3.25
N GLU A 116 -1.69 11.91 -2.88
CA GLU A 116 -1.54 13.08 -3.72
C GLU A 116 -0.05 13.49 -3.73
N ASN A 117 0.44 13.87 -4.90
CA ASN A 117 1.81 14.29 -5.12
C ASN A 117 1.87 15.38 -6.20
N PHE A 118 3.01 16.04 -6.30
CA PHE A 118 3.34 16.82 -7.49
C PHE A 118 4.29 16.05 -8.39
N TYR A 119 3.94 15.98 -9.67
CA TYR A 119 4.77 15.37 -10.69
C TYR A 119 4.86 16.28 -11.90
N GLN A 120 6.09 16.66 -12.27
CA GLN A 120 6.35 17.58 -13.40
C GLN A 120 5.53 18.88 -13.32
N GLY A 121 5.39 19.44 -12.10
CA GLY A 121 4.67 20.68 -11.86
C GLY A 121 3.14 20.57 -11.87
N ARG A 122 2.58 19.36 -11.91
CA ARG A 122 1.12 19.13 -11.90
C ARG A 122 0.70 18.19 -10.75
N PRO A 123 -0.51 18.37 -10.19
CA PRO A 123 -1.08 17.42 -9.25
C PRO A 123 -1.22 16.03 -9.88
N ALA A 124 -0.84 15.00 -9.13
CA ALA A 124 -0.90 13.60 -9.54
C ALA A 124 -1.26 12.71 -8.36
N VAL A 125 -1.83 11.54 -8.65
CA VAL A 125 -2.16 10.53 -7.63
C VAL A 125 -1.23 9.34 -7.81
N ALA A 126 -0.47 9.03 -6.75
CA ALA A 126 0.28 7.79 -6.65
C ALA A 126 -0.57 6.72 -5.98
N LYS A 127 -0.61 5.54 -6.59
CA LYS A 127 -1.12 4.32 -5.98
C LYS A 127 0.02 3.33 -5.87
N ILE A 128 0.37 2.96 -4.64
CA ILE A 128 1.46 2.02 -4.34
C ILE A 128 0.93 0.89 -3.47
N ALA A 129 1.51 -0.30 -3.64
CA ALA A 129 1.34 -1.39 -2.72
C ALA A 129 2.17 -1.12 -1.46
N CYS A 130 1.50 -0.83 -0.35
CA CYS A 130 2.13 -0.80 0.97
C CYS A 130 2.41 -2.20 1.50
N PHE A 131 1.74 -3.21 0.94
CA PHE A 131 1.87 -4.61 1.36
C PHE A 131 1.94 -5.56 0.17
N GLU A 132 2.62 -6.69 0.36
CA GLU A 132 2.75 -7.70 -0.71
C GLU A 132 1.39 -8.21 -1.21
N TRP A 133 0.42 -8.44 -0.33
CA TRP A 133 -0.91 -8.91 -0.74
C TRP A 133 -1.70 -7.91 -1.59
N GLN A 134 -1.30 -6.64 -1.63
CA GLN A 134 -1.93 -5.63 -2.51
C GLN A 134 -1.43 -5.73 -3.95
N ILE A 135 -0.25 -6.30 -4.19
CA ILE A 135 0.39 -6.39 -5.50
C ILE A 135 -0.50 -7.05 -6.56
N PRO A 136 -1.17 -8.20 -6.30
CA PRO A 136 -2.06 -8.80 -7.30
C PRO A 136 -3.25 -7.90 -7.65
N SER A 137 -3.80 -7.18 -6.67
CA SER A 137 -4.90 -6.24 -6.93
C SER A 137 -4.44 -5.06 -7.77
N LEU A 138 -3.27 -4.50 -7.45
CA LEU A 138 -2.70 -3.36 -8.16
C LEU A 138 -2.26 -3.75 -9.59
N THR A 139 -1.84 -4.99 -9.79
CA THR A 139 -1.57 -5.57 -11.12
C THR A 139 -2.84 -5.60 -11.97
N ARG A 140 -3.95 -6.07 -11.41
CA ARG A 140 -5.25 -6.09 -12.12
C ARG A 140 -5.75 -4.69 -12.43
N GLU A 141 -5.57 -3.74 -11.51
CA GLU A 141 -5.93 -2.34 -11.74
C GLU A 141 -5.08 -1.73 -12.86
N THR A 142 -3.77 -1.99 -12.87
CA THR A 142 -2.86 -1.56 -13.93
C THR A 142 -3.26 -2.11 -15.30
N TRP A 143 -3.69 -3.38 -15.35
CA TRP A 143 -4.27 -3.99 -16.55
C TRP A 143 -5.57 -3.31 -16.98
N ALA A 144 -6.47 -2.98 -16.04
CA ALA A 144 -7.71 -2.28 -16.36
C ALA A 144 -7.43 -0.90 -16.99
N TYR A 145 -6.48 -0.13 -16.45
CA TYR A 145 -6.06 1.13 -17.07
C TYR A 145 -5.51 0.96 -18.48
N CYS A 146 -4.75 -0.12 -18.74
CA CYS A 146 -4.27 -0.45 -20.08
C CYS A 146 -5.43 -0.67 -21.05
N VAL A 147 -6.40 -1.49 -20.65
CA VAL A 147 -7.59 -1.80 -21.48
C VAL A 147 -8.37 -0.52 -21.76
N LEU A 148 -8.64 0.30 -20.75
CA LEU A 148 -9.39 1.56 -20.93
C LEU A 148 -8.64 2.53 -21.85
N THR A 149 -7.32 2.61 -21.72
CA THR A 149 -6.50 3.50 -22.56
C THR A 149 -6.44 3.01 -24.01
N GLN A 150 -6.30 1.71 -24.24
CA GLN A 150 -6.13 1.13 -25.58
C GLN A 150 -7.45 0.96 -26.33
N SER A 151 -8.57 0.81 -25.61
CA SER A 151 -9.88 0.60 -26.23
C SER A 151 -10.50 1.90 -26.73
N GLN A 152 -10.03 3.05 -26.27
CA GLN A 152 -10.59 4.35 -26.64
C GLN A 152 -10.02 4.82 -27.98
N GLN A 153 -10.90 5.01 -28.96
CA GLN A 153 -10.55 5.61 -30.25
C GLN A 153 -10.41 7.14 -30.12
N PRO A 154 -9.65 7.78 -31.02
CA PRO A 154 -9.50 9.25 -31.03
C PRO A 154 -10.83 10.02 -31.09
N ASP A 155 -11.86 9.42 -31.67
CA ASP A 155 -13.17 10.05 -31.90
C ASP A 155 -14.23 9.68 -30.84
N ASP A 156 -13.89 8.86 -29.84
CA ASP A 156 -14.83 8.35 -28.82
C ASP A 156 -15.22 9.39 -27.74
N GLY A 157 -14.84 10.65 -27.92
CA GLY A 157 -15.09 11.72 -26.96
C GLY A 157 -14.04 11.77 -25.83
N PRO A 158 -14.38 12.37 -24.67
CA PRO A 158 -13.40 12.61 -23.60
C PRO A 158 -12.88 11.31 -22.98
N PRO A 159 -11.64 11.31 -22.43
CA PRO A 159 -11.08 10.14 -21.76
C PRO A 159 -11.98 9.56 -20.68
N ILE A 160 -12.17 8.24 -20.69
CA ILE A 160 -13.01 7.55 -19.69
C ILE A 160 -12.26 7.36 -18.36
N ALA A 161 -10.94 7.22 -18.43
CA ALA A 161 -10.07 7.01 -17.27
C ALA A 161 -9.08 8.17 -17.11
N PRO A 162 -8.64 8.46 -15.87
CA PRO A 162 -7.50 9.33 -15.64
C PRO A 162 -6.28 8.85 -16.42
N LYS A 163 -5.56 9.79 -17.02
CA LYS A 163 -4.30 9.53 -17.72
C LYS A 163 -3.31 8.80 -16.83
N PHE A 164 -2.88 7.62 -17.26
CA PHE A 164 -1.78 6.88 -16.67
C PHE A 164 -0.45 7.57 -17.01
N LEU A 165 0.34 7.94 -15.99
CA LEU A 165 1.57 8.72 -16.17
C LEU A 165 2.84 7.85 -16.15
N GLY A 166 2.79 6.69 -15.50
CA GLY A 166 3.90 5.75 -15.46
C GLY A 166 3.84 4.80 -14.27
N HIS A 167 4.69 3.78 -14.31
CA HIS A 167 4.86 2.86 -13.19
C HIS A 167 5.74 3.49 -12.12
N LEU A 168 5.33 3.32 -10.86
CA LEU A 168 6.11 3.74 -9.70
C LEU A 168 7.05 2.61 -9.29
N THR A 169 8.31 2.97 -9.17
CA THR A 169 9.39 2.05 -8.78
C THR A 169 10.00 2.47 -7.46
N GLU A 170 10.44 1.48 -6.69
CA GLU A 170 11.30 1.64 -5.52
C GLU A 170 12.50 0.74 -5.73
N ASN A 171 13.71 1.32 -5.81
CA ASN A 171 14.94 0.57 -6.12
C ASN A 171 14.80 -0.34 -7.36
N GLY A 172 14.09 0.14 -8.38
CA GLY A 172 13.83 -0.59 -9.64
C GLY A 172 12.63 -1.55 -9.60
N ARG A 173 12.17 -1.98 -8.42
CA ARG A 173 11.00 -2.85 -8.26
C ARG A 173 9.72 -2.07 -8.52
N VAL A 174 8.82 -2.61 -9.35
CA VAL A 174 7.53 -1.94 -9.60
C VAL A 174 6.56 -2.21 -8.46
N MET A 175 6.21 -1.15 -7.73
CA MET A 175 5.31 -1.26 -6.57
C MET A 175 3.94 -0.61 -6.81
N GLY A 176 3.75 0.05 -7.95
CA GLY A 176 2.48 0.68 -8.29
C GLY A 176 2.56 1.60 -9.50
N PHE A 177 1.71 2.62 -9.53
CA PHE A 177 1.60 3.53 -10.66
C PHE A 177 1.17 4.94 -10.27
N LEU A 178 1.46 5.88 -11.16
CA LEU A 178 1.11 7.29 -11.06
C LEU A 178 0.07 7.62 -12.12
N MET A 179 -0.95 8.38 -11.75
CA MET A 179 -1.99 8.87 -12.65
C MET A 179 -2.25 10.36 -12.45
N GLU A 180 -2.87 11.00 -13.42
CA GLU A 180 -3.30 12.39 -13.26
C GLU A 180 -4.30 12.51 -12.11
N MET A 181 -4.25 13.66 -11.42
CA MET A 181 -5.30 14.01 -10.48
C MET A 181 -6.39 14.75 -11.22
N LEU A 182 -7.62 14.25 -11.14
CA LEU A 182 -8.79 14.93 -11.70
C LEU A 182 -9.24 16.03 -10.75
N GLU A 183 -9.47 17.21 -11.30
CA GLU A 183 -10.15 18.30 -10.59
C GLU A 183 -11.66 18.08 -10.63
N GLY A 184 -12.30 18.21 -9.48
CA GLY A 184 -13.74 18.07 -9.38
C GLY A 184 -14.21 17.78 -7.96
N SER A 185 -15.50 17.96 -7.73
CA SER A 185 -16.18 17.58 -6.50
C SER A 185 -16.86 16.23 -6.70
N CYS A 186 -16.92 15.40 -5.67
CA CYS A 186 -17.86 14.29 -5.71
C CYS A 186 -19.28 14.87 -5.81
N MET A 187 -20.10 14.34 -6.73
CA MET A 187 -21.51 14.69 -6.74
C MET A 187 -22.16 14.25 -5.44
N ASP A 188 -22.94 15.15 -4.83
CA ASP A 188 -23.65 14.89 -3.59
C ASP A 188 -24.67 13.75 -3.77
N ARG A 189 -24.83 12.93 -2.74
CA ARG A 189 -25.67 11.72 -2.74
C ARG A 189 -27.14 12.02 -3.08
N GLU A 190 -27.61 13.23 -2.80
CA GLU A 190 -28.97 13.69 -3.17
C GLU A 190 -29.14 13.89 -4.68
N VAL A 191 -28.08 14.33 -5.37
CA VAL A 191 -28.09 14.53 -6.83
C VAL A 191 -28.08 13.18 -7.57
N TRP A 192 -27.47 12.14 -7.00
CA TRP A 192 -27.49 10.78 -7.56
C TRP A 192 -28.90 10.20 -7.68
N GLY A 193 -29.80 10.54 -6.75
CA GLY A 193 -31.20 10.08 -6.80
C GLY A 193 -31.92 10.53 -8.08
N TRP A 194 -31.61 11.74 -8.56
CA TRP A 194 -32.26 12.34 -9.72
C TRP A 194 -31.76 11.78 -11.05
N CYS A 195 -30.53 11.24 -11.09
CA CYS A 195 -29.97 10.60 -12.29
C CYS A 195 -30.43 9.16 -12.51
N MET A 196 -30.98 8.48 -11.50
CA MET A 196 -31.48 7.11 -11.64
C MET A 196 -32.99 7.00 -11.93
N GLU A 197 -33.71 8.12 -11.89
CA GLU A 197 -35.14 8.22 -12.21
C GLU A 197 -35.44 8.71 -13.64
N MET A 198 -34.40 8.91 -14.47
CA MET A 198 -34.50 9.18 -15.91
C MET A 198 -33.97 8.01 -16.73
#